data_AF-V5FVL9-F1
#
_entry.id   AF-V5FVL9-F1
#
_cell.length_a   1.000
_cell.length_b   1.000
_cell.length_c   1.000
_cell.angle_alpha   90.00
_cell.angle_beta   90.00
_cell.angle_gamma   90.00
#
_symmetry.space_group_name_H-M   'P 1'
#
loop_
_entity.id
_entity.type
_entity.pdbx_description
1 polymer ?
#
loop_
_entity_poly.entity_id
_entity_poly.type
_entity_poly.pdbx_seq_one_letter_code
_entity_poly.pdbx_strand_id
1 'polypeptide(L)'
;FLHSATARLDNRNLLQTYEDVAEDPIISESCQEALQLYLENLESTTDMWALRMFDASSKIPVGILSLNFGELGQFSQCLGTESKDGFTQGKYCLSSLPLDSLMGTDVDDETADLEKRAQRLRMLSRNLVTLEGTSGDSSGPLEFAMTWAICLPSNCSDEDIREITNQITDSVSVSVRCQTKDDLSPSFTGGAIAAIVVLSYFAFLMLVSTALDLFYNYMEREPHYAIILAFSVYSNGEKLFRVNKNSTELTCLNGIRFLSITWVLIGHVYTMYLAAPVVNFIDILEWIVTLRSLTITNGTLSVDTFFFLSGLLVVYSFIKAMNNGVKFNIFKFYLHRYLRLTPALA
;
A
#
# COMPACT_ATOMS: atom_id res chain seq x y z
N PHE A 1 -14.15 -20.16 -20.68
CA PHE A 1 -13.19 -19.05 -20.59
C PHE A 1 -12.11 -19.29 -19.53
N LEU A 2 -12.43 -19.46 -18.23
CA LEU A 2 -11.44 -19.82 -17.20
C LEU A 2 -10.56 -21.01 -17.62
N HIS A 3 -11.13 -22.10 -18.12
CA HIS A 3 -10.37 -23.25 -18.62
C HIS A 3 -9.42 -22.91 -19.81
N SER A 4 -9.77 -21.94 -20.67
CA SER A 4 -8.93 -21.52 -21.82
C SER A 4 -7.77 -20.64 -21.34
N ALA A 5 -8.08 -19.64 -20.50
CA ALA A 5 -7.10 -18.75 -19.91
C ALA A 5 -6.14 -19.51 -18.97
N THR A 6 -6.66 -20.41 -18.12
CA THR A 6 -5.82 -21.26 -17.26
C THR A 6 -5.04 -22.29 -18.06
N ALA A 7 -5.55 -22.77 -19.20
CA ALA A 7 -4.79 -23.67 -20.06
C ALA A 7 -3.63 -22.95 -20.76
N ARG A 8 -3.79 -21.70 -21.23
CA ARG A 8 -2.69 -20.92 -21.82
C ARG A 8 -1.68 -20.39 -20.80
N LEU A 9 -2.12 -20.18 -19.55
CA LEU A 9 -1.26 -19.87 -18.41
C LEU A 9 -0.54 -21.11 -17.84
N ASP A 10 -0.78 -22.31 -18.38
CA ASP A 10 0.02 -23.49 -18.05
C ASP A 10 1.45 -23.29 -18.59
N ASN A 11 2.46 -23.61 -17.78
CA ASN A 11 3.88 -23.34 -18.08
C ASN A 11 4.33 -23.89 -19.45
N ARG A 12 3.71 -24.97 -19.94
CA ARG A 12 3.98 -25.53 -21.28
C ARG A 12 3.40 -24.70 -22.42
N ASN A 13 2.21 -24.13 -22.23
CA ASN A 13 1.57 -23.28 -23.24
C ASN A 13 2.09 -21.85 -23.18
N LEU A 14 2.59 -21.40 -22.02
CA LEU A 14 3.25 -20.11 -21.87
C LEU A 14 4.52 -20.04 -22.74
N LEU A 15 5.32 -21.11 -22.73
CA LEU A 15 6.49 -21.29 -23.59
C LEU A 15 6.13 -21.24 -25.07
N GLN A 16 5.10 -21.99 -25.47
CA GLN A 16 4.62 -21.98 -26.83
C GLN A 16 4.04 -20.61 -27.25
N THR A 17 3.39 -19.91 -26.31
CA THR A 17 2.92 -18.54 -26.56
C THR A 17 4.08 -17.58 -26.72
N TYR A 18 5.18 -17.73 -25.97
CA TYR A 18 6.39 -16.94 -26.18
C TYR A 18 7.07 -17.23 -27.51
N GLU A 19 7.07 -18.48 -27.96
CA GLU A 19 7.56 -18.86 -29.28
C GLU A 19 6.71 -18.22 -30.39
N ASP A 20 5.38 -18.33 -30.30
CA ASP A 20 4.44 -17.72 -31.26
C ASP A 20 4.61 -16.18 -31.30
N VAL A 21 4.77 -15.57 -30.13
CA VAL A 21 4.99 -14.13 -29.96
C VAL A 21 6.37 -13.68 -30.48
N ALA A 22 7.41 -14.50 -30.35
CA ALA A 22 8.74 -14.17 -30.86
C ALA A 22 8.78 -14.09 -32.39
N GLU A 23 7.83 -14.73 -33.07
CA GLU A 23 7.69 -14.71 -34.53
C GLU A 23 6.72 -13.63 -35.04
N ASP A 24 6.04 -12.90 -34.14
CA ASP A 24 4.99 -11.95 -34.50
C ASP A 24 5.55 -10.61 -35.01
N PRO A 25 5.15 -10.14 -36.22
CA PRO A 25 5.72 -8.94 -36.86
C PRO A 25 5.27 -7.62 -36.23
N ILE A 26 4.40 -7.66 -35.22
CA ILE A 26 3.84 -6.47 -34.54
C ILE A 26 4.81 -5.95 -33.46
N ILE A 27 5.71 -6.80 -32.98
CA ILE A 27 6.59 -6.53 -31.84
C ILE A 27 7.92 -5.89 -32.30
N SER A 28 8.50 -5.05 -31.44
CA SER A 28 9.81 -4.45 -31.71
C SER A 28 10.92 -5.48 -31.95
N GLU A 29 11.80 -5.22 -32.93
CA GLU A 29 12.94 -6.09 -33.31
C GLU A 29 13.85 -6.39 -32.11
N SER A 30 14.08 -5.38 -31.25
CA SER A 30 14.88 -5.54 -30.02
C SER A 30 14.23 -6.47 -28.98
N CYS A 31 12.90 -6.49 -28.90
CA CYS A 31 12.17 -7.39 -28.00
C CYS A 31 12.19 -8.82 -28.55
N GLN A 32 12.03 -9.00 -29.87
CA GLN A 32 12.11 -10.31 -30.52
C GLN A 32 13.48 -10.96 -30.30
N GLU A 33 14.58 -10.24 -30.55
CA GLU A 33 15.93 -10.75 -30.33
C GLU A 33 16.16 -11.15 -28.86
N ALA A 34 15.72 -10.31 -27.91
CA ALA A 34 15.83 -10.59 -26.49
C ALA A 34 14.98 -11.80 -26.05
N LEU A 35 13.80 -11.98 -26.66
CA LEU A 35 12.91 -13.10 -26.38
C LEU A 35 13.43 -14.42 -26.95
N GLN A 36 14.00 -14.40 -28.16
CA GLN A 36 14.68 -15.56 -28.75
C GLN A 36 15.88 -16.00 -27.91
N LEU A 37 16.71 -15.05 -27.48
CA LEU A 37 17.83 -15.32 -26.58
C LEU A 37 17.37 -15.89 -25.23
N TYR A 38 16.23 -15.42 -24.72
CA TYR A 38 15.62 -15.96 -23.51
C TYR A 38 15.16 -17.42 -23.68
N LEU A 39 14.49 -17.75 -24.79
CA LEU A 39 14.03 -19.10 -25.09
C LEU A 39 15.20 -20.08 -25.30
N GLU A 40 16.22 -19.67 -26.06
CA GLU A 40 17.43 -20.47 -26.29
C GLU A 40 18.18 -20.79 -24.98
N ASN A 41 18.30 -19.80 -24.09
CA ASN A 41 18.96 -19.99 -22.80
C ASN A 41 18.13 -20.85 -21.83
N LEU A 42 16.81 -20.85 -21.97
CA LEU A 42 15.93 -21.70 -21.18
C LEU A 42 16.07 -23.18 -21.59
N GLU A 43 16.17 -23.47 -22.89
CA GLU A 43 16.35 -24.84 -23.39
C GLU A 43 17.78 -25.36 -23.15
N SER A 44 18.79 -24.57 -23.51
CA SER A 44 20.20 -24.96 -23.38
C SER A 44 20.70 -25.00 -21.93
N THR A 45 19.99 -24.33 -21.00
CA THR A 45 20.37 -24.17 -19.58
C THR A 45 21.80 -23.63 -19.39
N THR A 46 22.35 -22.95 -20.39
CA THR A 46 23.74 -22.48 -20.37
C THR A 46 23.93 -21.36 -19.36
N ASP A 47 22.90 -20.51 -19.22
CA ASP A 47 22.86 -19.39 -18.29
C ASP A 47 21.62 -19.40 -17.39
N MET A 48 21.83 -19.11 -16.11
CA MET A 48 20.78 -19.14 -15.08
C MET A 48 19.84 -17.93 -15.13
N TRP A 49 20.11 -16.90 -15.94
CA TRP A 49 19.29 -15.69 -15.98
C TRP A 49 17.91 -15.99 -16.58
N ALA A 50 17.83 -16.77 -17.67
CA ALA A 50 16.55 -17.17 -18.26
C ALA A 50 15.72 -18.02 -17.28
N LEU A 51 16.35 -18.98 -16.61
CA LEU A 51 15.68 -19.79 -15.59
C LEU A 51 15.20 -18.95 -14.40
N ARG A 52 15.97 -17.93 -13.99
CA ARG A 52 15.57 -17.01 -12.92
C ARG A 52 14.38 -16.15 -13.30
N MET A 53 14.31 -15.66 -14.54
CA MET A 53 13.16 -14.91 -15.06
C MET A 53 11.91 -15.78 -15.17
N PHE A 54 12.07 -17.00 -15.67
CA PHE A 54 10.97 -17.97 -15.74
C PHE A 54 10.42 -18.30 -14.35
N ASP A 55 11.29 -18.59 -13.39
CA ASP A 55 10.89 -18.91 -12.02
C ASP A 55 10.27 -17.71 -11.27
N ALA A 56 10.75 -16.50 -11.57
CA ALA A 56 10.22 -15.27 -11.00
C ALA A 56 8.82 -14.90 -11.50
N SER A 57 8.42 -15.43 -12.67
CA SER A 57 7.09 -15.21 -13.22
C SER A 57 6.03 -15.98 -12.41
N SER A 58 4.82 -15.41 -12.33
CA SER A 58 3.68 -16.02 -11.67
C SER A 58 3.27 -17.29 -12.38
N LYS A 59 2.95 -18.32 -11.59
CA LYS A 59 2.30 -19.55 -12.08
C LYS A 59 0.79 -19.42 -11.93
N ILE A 60 0.03 -20.41 -12.39
CA ILE A 60 -1.42 -20.46 -12.13
C ILE A 60 -1.65 -20.44 -10.61
N PRO A 61 -2.43 -19.48 -10.08
CA PRO A 61 -2.68 -19.40 -8.65
C PRO A 61 -3.34 -20.69 -8.15
N VAL A 62 -2.82 -21.22 -7.05
CA VAL A 62 -3.48 -22.33 -6.35
C VAL A 62 -4.66 -21.78 -5.55
N GLY A 63 -5.78 -22.52 -5.50
CA GLY A 63 -6.94 -22.09 -4.73
C GLY A 63 -7.87 -21.10 -5.44
N ILE A 64 -7.96 -21.15 -6.78
CA ILE A 64 -8.96 -20.38 -7.55
C ILE A 64 -10.39 -20.60 -7.01
N LEU A 65 -10.72 -21.84 -6.61
CA LEU A 65 -12.00 -22.18 -5.99
C LEU A 65 -12.19 -21.58 -4.59
N SER A 66 -11.10 -21.18 -3.94
CA SER A 66 -11.07 -20.42 -2.68
C SER A 66 -11.00 -18.91 -2.91
N LEU A 67 -11.22 -18.47 -4.15
CA LEU A 67 -11.11 -17.09 -4.63
C LEU A 67 -9.70 -16.50 -4.51
N ASN A 68 -8.66 -17.33 -4.64
CA ASN A 68 -7.31 -16.84 -4.87
C ASN A 68 -7.17 -16.36 -6.32
N PHE A 69 -7.25 -15.05 -6.52
CA PHE A 69 -7.10 -14.42 -7.83
C PHE A 69 -5.79 -13.66 -8.01
N GLY A 70 -4.90 -13.66 -7.02
CA GLY A 70 -3.65 -12.90 -7.10
C GLY A 70 -2.42 -13.78 -6.90
N GLU A 71 -1.58 -13.87 -7.93
CA GLU A 71 -0.27 -14.50 -7.87
C GLU A 71 0.79 -13.49 -8.34
N LEU A 72 1.55 -12.92 -7.41
CA LEU A 72 2.47 -11.81 -7.72
C LEU A 72 3.84 -12.29 -8.22
N GLY A 73 4.12 -13.60 -8.22
CA GLY A 73 5.46 -14.10 -8.53
C GLY A 73 6.54 -13.52 -7.60
N GLN A 74 7.81 -13.58 -8.03
CA GLN A 74 8.94 -13.10 -7.23
C GLN A 74 9.51 -11.80 -7.80
N PHE A 75 8.95 -10.67 -7.34
CA PHE A 75 9.34 -9.32 -7.75
C PHE A 75 10.85 -9.06 -7.72
N SER A 76 11.48 -9.32 -6.56
CA SER A 76 12.91 -9.04 -6.35
C SER A 76 13.85 -9.90 -7.20
N GLN A 77 13.43 -11.13 -7.52
CA GLN A 77 14.21 -12.04 -8.36
C GLN A 77 14.16 -11.61 -9.83
N CYS A 78 13.00 -11.15 -10.30
CA CYS A 78 12.87 -10.62 -11.66
C CYS A 78 13.79 -9.41 -11.88
N LEU A 79 13.67 -8.38 -11.04
CA LEU A 79 14.49 -7.15 -11.16
C LEU A 79 15.98 -7.37 -10.92
N GLY A 80 16.34 -8.40 -10.14
CA GLY A 80 17.72 -8.77 -9.86
C GLY A 80 18.39 -9.58 -10.97
N THR A 81 17.68 -9.90 -12.06
CA THR A 81 18.21 -10.74 -13.14
C THR A 81 18.80 -9.91 -14.27
N GLU A 82 20.01 -10.26 -14.68
CA GLU A 82 20.78 -9.60 -15.72
C GLU A 82 21.57 -10.65 -16.52
N SER A 83 21.61 -10.50 -17.84
CA SER A 83 22.42 -11.33 -18.73
C SER A 83 23.92 -11.07 -18.51
N LYS A 84 24.78 -12.06 -18.76
CA LYS A 84 26.25 -11.92 -18.62
C LYS A 84 26.81 -10.79 -19.47
N ASP A 85 26.20 -10.55 -20.63
CA ASP A 85 26.60 -9.50 -21.57
C ASP A 85 25.96 -8.14 -21.26
N GLY A 86 25.09 -8.07 -20.23
CA GLY A 86 24.36 -6.85 -19.84
C GLY A 86 23.30 -6.40 -20.85
N PHE A 87 23.09 -7.14 -21.94
CA PHE A 87 22.13 -6.80 -23.00
C PHE A 87 20.67 -6.86 -22.54
N THR A 88 20.35 -7.80 -21.65
CA THR A 88 19.01 -8.06 -21.15
C THR A 88 18.95 -7.95 -19.63
N GLN A 89 18.03 -7.15 -19.11
CA GLN A 89 17.67 -7.09 -17.70
C GLN A 89 16.22 -7.54 -17.50
N GLY A 90 15.90 -8.03 -16.30
CA GLY A 90 14.53 -8.39 -15.96
C GLY A 90 13.65 -7.17 -15.71
N LYS A 91 12.50 -7.13 -16.39
CA LYS A 91 11.42 -6.15 -16.23
C LYS A 91 10.21 -6.87 -15.67
N TYR A 92 9.77 -6.46 -14.48
CA TYR A 92 8.62 -7.05 -13.79
C TYR A 92 7.35 -6.36 -14.25
N CYS A 93 6.38 -7.13 -14.76
CA CYS A 93 5.11 -6.60 -15.23
C CYS A 93 3.94 -7.23 -14.48
N LEU A 94 3.17 -6.42 -13.76
CA LEU A 94 1.94 -6.83 -13.11
C LEU A 94 0.74 -6.58 -14.04
N SER A 95 0.04 -7.65 -14.38
CA SER A 95 -1.15 -7.65 -15.21
C SER A 95 -2.39 -7.87 -14.35
N SER A 96 -3.39 -7.01 -14.51
CA SER A 96 -4.66 -7.11 -13.78
C SER A 96 -5.82 -7.16 -14.76
N LEU A 97 -6.61 -8.24 -14.66
CA LEU A 97 -7.80 -8.51 -15.44
C LEU A 97 -9.05 -8.37 -14.57
N PRO A 98 -9.93 -7.39 -14.82
CA PRO A 98 -11.16 -7.24 -14.05
C PRO A 98 -12.08 -8.46 -14.24
N LEU A 99 -12.66 -8.96 -13.15
CA LEU A 99 -13.55 -10.14 -13.16
C LEU A 99 -14.83 -9.90 -13.97
N ASP A 100 -15.26 -8.65 -14.12
CA ASP A 100 -16.39 -8.29 -14.97
C ASP A 100 -16.17 -8.66 -16.45
N SER A 101 -14.91 -8.74 -16.89
CA SER A 101 -14.57 -9.22 -18.24
C SER A 101 -14.45 -10.74 -18.34
N LEU A 102 -14.24 -11.44 -17.21
CA LEU A 102 -14.20 -12.92 -17.12
C LEU A 102 -15.60 -13.54 -17.05
N MET A 103 -16.55 -12.84 -16.42
CA MET A 103 -17.96 -13.20 -16.36
C MET A 103 -18.68 -12.58 -17.57
N GLY A 104 -18.56 -13.23 -18.73
CA GLY A 104 -19.26 -12.83 -19.95
C GLY A 104 -20.75 -12.57 -19.70
N THR A 105 -21.33 -11.67 -20.49
CA THR A 105 -22.72 -11.20 -20.41
C THR A 105 -23.79 -12.25 -20.75
N ASP A 106 -23.41 -13.51 -20.94
CA ASP A 106 -24.34 -14.58 -21.29
C ASP A 106 -24.88 -15.23 -20.01
N VAL A 107 -25.90 -14.59 -19.45
CA VAL A 107 -26.67 -15.08 -18.31
C VAL A 107 -27.60 -16.18 -18.80
N ASP A 108 -27.17 -17.44 -18.65
CA ASP A 108 -28.08 -18.59 -18.63
C ASP A 108 -28.79 -18.67 -17.27
N ASP A 109 -30.12 -18.86 -17.31
CA ASP A 109 -31.10 -18.84 -16.22
C ASP A 109 -30.79 -19.81 -15.04
N GLU A 110 -29.82 -20.72 -15.24
CA GLU A 110 -29.36 -21.69 -14.23
C GLU A 110 -28.32 -21.10 -13.24
N THR A 111 -27.74 -19.93 -13.54
CA THR A 111 -26.69 -19.29 -12.72
C THR A 111 -27.18 -18.14 -11.82
N ALA A 112 -28.50 -17.95 -11.68
CA ALA A 112 -29.10 -16.88 -10.90
C ALA A 112 -28.74 -16.91 -9.39
N ASP A 113 -28.39 -18.07 -8.82
CA ASP A 113 -27.93 -18.16 -7.42
C ASP A 113 -26.48 -17.70 -7.25
N LEU A 114 -25.62 -18.01 -8.23
CA LEU A 114 -24.24 -17.54 -8.29
C LEU A 114 -24.18 -16.03 -8.56
N GLU A 115 -25.06 -15.51 -9.41
CA GLU A 115 -25.17 -14.07 -9.65
C GLU A 115 -25.71 -13.32 -8.41
N LYS A 116 -26.66 -13.89 -7.66
CA LYS A 116 -27.10 -13.32 -6.37
C LYS A 116 -25.99 -13.34 -5.33
N ARG A 117 -25.16 -14.39 -5.27
CA ARG A 117 -23.97 -14.46 -4.40
C ARG A 117 -22.92 -13.44 -4.85
N ALA A 118 -22.64 -13.34 -6.14
CA ALA A 118 -21.74 -12.35 -6.72
C ALA A 118 -22.24 -10.92 -6.51
N GLN A 119 -23.55 -10.66 -6.61
CA GLN A 119 -24.17 -9.37 -6.30
C GLN A 119 -24.11 -9.05 -4.80
N ARG A 120 -24.30 -10.04 -3.91
CA ARG A 120 -24.05 -9.85 -2.47
C ARG A 120 -22.58 -9.55 -2.19
N LEU A 121 -21.66 -10.22 -2.86
CA LEU A 121 -20.21 -9.97 -2.76
C LEU A 121 -19.84 -8.60 -3.32
N ARG A 122 -20.43 -8.16 -4.43
CA ARG A 122 -20.30 -6.80 -4.98
C ARG A 122 -20.89 -5.76 -4.02
N MET A 123 -22.03 -6.02 -3.37
CA MET A 123 -22.56 -5.11 -2.34
C MET A 123 -21.69 -5.07 -1.08
N LEU A 124 -21.14 -6.21 -0.64
CA LEU A 124 -20.18 -6.29 0.46
C LEU A 124 -18.89 -5.53 0.14
N SER A 125 -18.38 -5.67 -1.09
CA SER A 125 -17.19 -4.95 -1.58
C SER A 125 -17.35 -3.43 -1.57
N ARG A 126 -18.54 -2.95 -1.97
CA ARG A 126 -18.85 -1.52 -2.00
C ARG A 126 -18.90 -0.91 -0.59
N ASN A 127 -19.31 -1.69 0.41
CA ASN A 127 -19.31 -1.28 1.82
C ASN A 127 -17.92 -1.39 2.48
N LEU A 128 -17.04 -2.29 2.02
CA LEU A 128 -15.62 -2.32 2.43
C LEU A 128 -14.85 -1.09 1.95
N VAL A 129 -15.09 -0.66 0.70
CA VAL A 129 -14.33 0.42 0.04
C VAL A 129 -14.62 1.79 0.65
N THR A 130 -15.80 1.98 1.26
CA THR A 130 -16.10 3.22 2.02
C THR A 130 -15.26 3.38 3.30
N LEU A 131 -14.38 2.44 3.64
CA LEU A 131 -13.41 2.57 4.73
C LEU A 131 -12.13 3.30 4.31
N GLU A 132 -11.84 3.39 3.00
CA GLU A 132 -10.69 4.13 2.48
C GLU A 132 -11.19 5.44 1.85
N GLY A 133 -11.05 6.53 2.59
CA GLY A 133 -11.26 7.89 2.11
C GLY A 133 -10.21 8.33 1.10
N THR A 134 -9.92 7.54 0.06
CA THR A 134 -9.02 7.92 -1.02
C THR A 134 -9.79 8.69 -2.08
N SER A 135 -9.86 10.01 -1.86
CA SER A 135 -10.18 10.94 -2.94
C SER A 135 -9.03 10.94 -3.95
N GLY A 136 -9.22 10.29 -5.09
CA GLY A 136 -8.43 10.53 -6.29
C GLY A 136 -7.30 9.55 -6.60
N ASP A 137 -7.63 8.28 -6.81
CA ASP A 137 -7.06 7.52 -7.93
C ASP A 137 -8.06 6.42 -8.32
N SER A 138 -8.09 6.02 -9.58
CA SER A 138 -9.15 5.21 -10.21
C SER A 138 -9.15 3.73 -9.78
N SER A 139 -9.24 3.44 -8.48
CA SER A 139 -9.55 2.12 -7.96
C SER A 139 -10.98 2.11 -7.44
N GLY A 140 -11.89 1.68 -8.31
CA GLY A 140 -13.29 1.43 -8.00
C GLY A 140 -13.50 0.31 -6.97
N PRO A 141 -14.75 -0.05 -6.69
CA PRO A 141 -15.14 -0.89 -5.56
C PRO A 141 -14.50 -2.27 -5.66
N LEU A 142 -13.61 -2.66 -4.71
CA LEU A 142 -12.91 -3.96 -4.62
C LEU A 142 -13.08 -4.76 -5.90
N GLU A 143 -12.50 -4.25 -6.98
CA GLU A 143 -12.64 -4.88 -8.27
C GLU A 143 -11.87 -6.18 -8.13
N PHE A 144 -12.60 -7.28 -7.97
CA PHE A 144 -12.02 -8.60 -8.05
C PHE A 144 -11.30 -8.62 -9.39
N ALA A 145 -9.99 -8.55 -9.36
CA ALA A 145 -9.16 -8.58 -10.53
C ALA A 145 -8.24 -9.78 -10.38
N MET A 146 -8.20 -10.59 -11.43
CA MET A 146 -7.17 -11.61 -11.53
C MET A 146 -5.86 -10.88 -11.77
N THR A 147 -4.95 -10.96 -10.81
CA THR A 147 -3.65 -10.31 -10.86
C THR A 147 -2.58 -11.38 -11.00
N TRP A 148 -1.74 -11.22 -12.01
CA TRP A 148 -0.60 -12.09 -12.25
C TRP A 148 0.59 -11.27 -12.69
N ALA A 149 1.81 -11.79 -12.51
CA ALA A 149 3.02 -11.06 -12.80
C ALA A 149 3.92 -11.84 -13.75
N ILE A 150 4.39 -11.19 -14.81
CA ILE A 150 5.27 -11.80 -15.79
C ILE A 150 6.61 -11.08 -15.76
N CYS A 151 7.71 -11.84 -15.75
CA CYS A 151 9.05 -11.29 -15.88
C CYS A 151 9.50 -11.35 -17.35
N LEU A 152 9.67 -10.18 -17.96
CA LEU A 152 10.04 -10.03 -19.36
C LEU A 152 11.39 -9.32 -19.52
N PRO A 153 12.06 -9.44 -20.68
CA PRO A 153 13.22 -8.62 -21.00
C PRO A 153 12.94 -7.11 -20.95
N SER A 154 13.88 -6.33 -20.44
CA SER A 154 13.84 -4.86 -20.41
C SER A 154 13.76 -4.22 -21.80
N ASN A 155 14.23 -4.94 -22.83
CA ASN A 155 14.24 -4.52 -24.22
C ASN A 155 12.83 -4.44 -24.83
N CYS A 156 11.82 -5.03 -24.16
CA CYS A 156 10.43 -4.97 -24.57
C CYS A 156 9.76 -3.68 -24.07
N SER A 157 9.15 -2.94 -25.00
CA SER A 157 8.41 -1.72 -24.69
C SER A 157 7.10 -2.03 -23.96
N ASP A 158 6.52 -1.03 -23.28
CA ASP A 158 5.23 -1.23 -22.60
C ASP A 158 4.09 -1.54 -23.58
N GLU A 159 4.20 -1.13 -24.84
CA GLU A 159 3.23 -1.44 -25.91
C GLU A 159 3.34 -2.90 -26.34
N ASP A 160 4.57 -3.39 -26.56
CA ASP A 160 4.84 -4.80 -26.90
C ASP A 160 4.25 -5.72 -25.82
N ILE A 161 4.50 -5.41 -24.54
CA ILE A 161 4.05 -6.24 -23.42
C ILE A 161 2.52 -6.27 -23.31
N ARG A 162 1.85 -5.16 -23.61
CA ARG A 162 0.39 -5.11 -23.64
C ARG A 162 -0.16 -6.01 -24.74
N GLU A 163 0.48 -6.04 -25.91
CA GLU A 163 0.06 -6.91 -27.01
C GLU A 163 0.27 -8.40 -26.66
N ILE A 164 1.44 -8.76 -26.13
CA ILE A 164 1.74 -10.12 -25.63
C ILE A 164 0.67 -10.56 -24.61
N THR A 165 0.35 -9.68 -23.67
CA THR A 165 -0.65 -9.97 -22.64
C THR A 165 -2.05 -10.11 -23.23
N ASN A 166 -2.43 -9.26 -24.19
CA ASN A 166 -3.72 -9.33 -24.87
C ASN A 166 -3.91 -10.66 -25.62
N GLN A 167 -2.88 -11.16 -26.29
CA GLN A 167 -2.92 -12.44 -27.01
C GLN A 167 -3.08 -13.63 -26.05
N ILE A 168 -2.38 -13.60 -24.91
CA ILE A 168 -2.53 -14.61 -23.85
C ILE A 168 -3.98 -14.65 -23.33
N THR A 169 -4.63 -13.47 -23.24
CA THR A 169 -5.96 -13.32 -22.63
C THR A 169 -7.14 -13.22 -23.62
N ASP A 170 -6.97 -13.63 -24.88
CA ASP A 170 -8.01 -13.55 -25.94
C ASP A 170 -8.63 -12.13 -26.10
N SER A 171 -7.79 -11.10 -26.21
CA SER A 171 -8.18 -9.70 -26.52
C SER A 171 -9.04 -8.98 -25.46
N VAL A 172 -9.07 -9.46 -24.22
CA VAL A 172 -9.69 -8.71 -23.12
C VAL A 172 -8.79 -7.53 -22.73
N SER A 173 -9.39 -6.38 -22.37
CA SER A 173 -8.64 -5.20 -21.93
C SER A 173 -7.92 -5.47 -20.60
N VAL A 174 -6.62 -5.77 -20.66
CA VAL A 174 -5.76 -5.97 -19.48
C VAL A 174 -5.06 -4.66 -19.13
N SER A 175 -5.04 -4.34 -17.83
CA SER A 175 -4.17 -3.28 -17.32
C SER A 175 -2.81 -3.86 -16.96
N VAL A 176 -1.74 -3.30 -17.51
CA VAL A 176 -0.37 -3.77 -17.29
C VAL A 176 0.45 -2.65 -16.66
N ARG A 177 1.18 -2.96 -15.58
CA ARG A 177 2.11 -2.05 -14.91
C ARG A 177 3.48 -2.69 -14.82
N CYS A 178 4.44 -2.15 -15.55
CA CYS A 178 5.81 -2.66 -15.59
C CYS A 178 6.77 -1.80 -14.79
N GLN A 179 7.80 -2.42 -14.22
CA GLN A 179 8.88 -1.77 -13.48
C GLN A 179 10.21 -2.46 -13.82
N THR A 180 11.26 -1.66 -13.92
CA THR A 180 12.65 -2.10 -14.05
C THR A 180 13.43 -1.78 -12.77
N LYS A 181 14.68 -2.26 -12.70
CA LYS A 181 15.56 -1.98 -11.55
C LYS A 181 15.83 -0.49 -11.36
N ASP A 182 15.92 0.27 -12.46
CA ASP A 182 16.18 1.71 -12.45
C ASP A 182 14.96 2.51 -11.96
N ASP A 183 13.74 2.01 -12.20
CA ASP A 183 12.49 2.62 -11.71
C ASP A 183 12.33 2.52 -10.19
N LEU A 184 13.02 1.56 -9.55
CA LEU A 184 12.93 1.33 -8.11
C LEU A 184 13.74 2.34 -7.29
N SER A 185 14.77 2.93 -7.91
CA SER A 185 15.58 4.00 -7.35
C SER A 185 15.51 5.24 -8.24
N PRO A 186 14.33 5.89 -8.35
CA PRO A 186 14.25 7.13 -9.09
C PRO A 186 15.22 8.14 -8.47
N SER A 187 15.87 8.94 -9.32
CA SER A 187 16.68 10.07 -8.84
C SER A 187 15.85 10.89 -7.85
N PHE A 188 16.41 11.23 -6.69
CA PHE A 188 15.69 11.91 -5.63
C PHE A 188 14.84 13.07 -6.17
N THR A 189 13.51 12.92 -6.09
CA THR A 189 12.58 13.99 -6.44
C THR A 189 12.91 15.23 -5.60
N GLY A 190 12.75 16.43 -6.17
CA GLY A 190 13.04 17.68 -5.43
C GLY A 190 12.35 17.75 -4.06
N GLY A 191 11.14 17.18 -3.92
CA GLY A 191 10.45 17.03 -2.64
C GLY A 191 11.15 16.09 -1.64
N ALA A 192 11.72 14.98 -2.10
CA ALA A 192 12.49 14.06 -1.26
C ALA A 192 13.78 14.73 -0.75
N ILE A 193 14.48 15.46 -1.62
CA ILE A 193 15.65 16.25 -1.22
C ILE A 193 15.27 17.31 -0.18
N ALA A 194 14.19 18.05 -0.42
CA ALA A 194 13.70 19.07 0.53
C ALA A 194 13.35 18.45 1.89
N ALA A 195 12.65 17.31 1.91
CA ALA A 195 12.32 16.59 3.14
C ALA A 195 13.59 16.12 3.88
N ILE A 196 14.56 15.55 3.18
CA ILE A 196 15.84 15.12 3.77
C ILE A 196 16.58 16.31 4.39
N VAL A 197 16.64 17.46 3.70
CA VAL A 197 17.28 18.67 4.23
C VAL A 197 16.57 19.19 5.49
N VAL A 198 15.24 19.23 5.48
CA VAL A 198 14.46 19.69 6.65
C VAL A 198 14.61 18.73 7.83
N LEU A 199 14.49 17.42 7.60
CA LEU A 199 14.62 16.41 8.64
C LEU A 199 16.04 16.36 9.21
N SER A 200 17.06 16.47 8.36
CA SER A 200 18.46 16.54 8.81
C SER A 200 18.76 17.81 9.60
N TYR A 201 18.17 18.95 9.23
CA TYR A 201 18.24 20.18 10.03
C TYR A 201 17.61 20.03 11.41
N PHE A 202 16.39 19.45 11.51
CA PHE A 202 15.78 19.17 12.80
C PHE A 202 16.58 18.14 13.61
N ALA A 203 17.11 17.10 12.98
CA ALA A 203 17.99 16.13 13.63
C ALA A 203 19.25 16.79 14.21
N PHE A 204 19.86 17.70 13.44
CA PHE A 204 20.99 18.49 13.91
C PHE A 204 20.62 19.38 15.10
N LEU A 205 19.49 20.09 15.05
CA LEU A 205 19.00 20.88 16.18
C LEU A 205 18.75 20.02 17.42
N MET A 206 18.17 18.82 17.26
CA MET A 206 17.97 17.86 18.35
C MET A 206 19.30 17.41 18.96
N LEU A 207 20.30 17.09 18.13
CA LEU A 207 21.64 16.68 18.60
C LEU A 207 22.34 17.81 19.37
N VAL A 208 22.36 19.02 18.82
CA VAL A 208 22.99 20.19 19.47
C VAL A 208 22.27 20.54 20.77
N SER A 209 20.94 20.60 20.75
CA SER A 209 20.12 20.90 21.92
C SER A 209 20.31 19.86 23.03
N THR A 210 20.34 18.57 22.68
CA THR A 210 20.57 17.48 23.63
C THR A 210 21.99 17.50 24.20
N ALA A 211 23.00 17.79 23.38
CA ALA A 211 24.39 17.91 23.84
C ALA A 211 24.57 19.08 24.82
N LEU A 212 23.96 20.23 24.52
CA LEU A 212 23.97 21.39 25.43
C LEU A 212 23.23 21.08 26.73
N ASP A 213 22.06 20.43 26.66
CA ASP A 213 21.29 20.03 27.83
C ASP A 213 22.10 19.08 28.75
N LEU A 214 22.77 18.07 28.17
CA LEU A 214 23.65 17.18 28.93
C LEU A 214 24.85 17.93 29.53
N PHE A 215 25.45 18.87 28.79
CA PHE A 215 26.56 19.68 29.29
C PHE A 215 26.15 20.58 30.47
N TYR A 216 24.98 21.24 30.36
CA TYR A 216 24.43 22.07 31.43
C TYR A 216 24.08 21.25 32.68
N ASN A 217 23.46 20.07 32.49
CA ASN A 217 23.19 19.14 33.60
C ASN A 217 24.48 18.62 34.25
N TYR A 218 25.52 18.31 33.47
CA TYR A 218 26.81 17.85 34.01
C TYR A 218 27.55 18.95 34.79
N MET A 219 27.48 20.20 34.32
CA MET A 219 28.12 21.34 34.99
C MET A 219 27.28 21.91 36.14
N GLU A 220 26.12 21.32 36.45
CA GLU A 220 25.14 21.82 37.43
C GLU A 220 24.77 23.30 37.22
N ARG A 221 24.64 23.72 35.96
CA ARG A 221 24.32 25.11 35.58
C ARG A 221 22.98 25.19 34.89
N GLU A 222 22.20 26.21 35.23
CA GLU A 222 20.96 26.48 34.51
C GLU A 222 21.24 27.15 33.15
N PRO A 223 20.51 26.76 32.10
CA PRO A 223 20.65 27.35 30.78
C PRO A 223 20.16 28.81 30.79
N HIS A 224 20.94 29.71 30.15
CA HIS A 224 20.59 31.13 30.06
C HIS A 224 19.31 31.40 29.25
N TYR A 225 18.99 30.56 28.26
CA TYR A 225 17.80 30.69 27.42
C TYR A 225 17.04 29.37 27.31
N ALA A 226 15.75 29.38 27.67
CA ALA A 226 14.90 28.20 27.63
C ALA A 226 14.73 27.60 26.22
N ILE A 227 14.90 28.41 25.17
CA ILE A 227 14.77 27.96 23.78
C ILE A 227 15.87 26.97 23.36
N ILE A 228 17.02 27.02 24.05
CA ILE A 228 18.16 26.12 23.79
C ILE A 228 17.78 24.67 24.13
N LEU A 229 16.89 24.45 25.08
CA LEU A 229 16.41 23.13 25.50
C LEU A 229 15.12 22.71 24.77
N ALA A 230 14.59 23.54 23.86
CA ALA A 230 13.30 23.27 23.23
C ALA A 230 13.31 21.98 22.39
N PHE A 231 14.44 21.64 21.76
CA PHE A 231 14.62 20.45 20.92
C PHE A 231 15.37 19.32 21.61
N SER A 232 15.66 19.43 22.92
CA SER A 232 16.44 18.40 23.62
C SER A 232 15.63 17.13 23.78
N VAL A 233 16.18 16.01 23.30
CA VAL A 233 15.55 14.69 23.42
C VAL A 233 15.55 14.24 24.88
N TYR A 234 16.57 14.60 25.67
CA TYR A 234 16.70 14.20 27.07
C TYR A 234 15.61 14.85 27.94
N SER A 235 15.61 16.18 28.06
CA SER A 235 14.61 16.92 28.85
C SER A 235 13.18 16.70 28.38
N ASN A 236 12.93 16.67 27.07
CA ASN A 236 11.58 16.42 26.55
C ASN A 236 11.16 14.96 26.73
N GLY A 237 12.09 14.02 26.61
CA GLY A 237 11.85 12.60 26.89
C GLY A 237 11.50 12.37 28.35
N GLU A 238 12.25 12.95 29.29
CA GLU A 238 11.91 12.87 30.72
C GLU A 238 10.50 13.42 30.98
N LYS A 239 10.16 14.58 30.41
CA LYS A 239 8.80 15.15 30.51
C LYS A 239 7.73 14.24 29.89
N LEU A 240 8.04 13.58 28.78
CA LEU A 240 7.11 12.70 28.06
C LEU A 240 6.82 11.41 28.84
N PHE A 241 7.85 10.81 29.44
CA PHE A 241 7.73 9.57 30.22
C PHE A 241 7.35 9.82 31.69
N ARG A 242 7.36 11.07 32.16
CA ARG A 242 6.96 11.43 33.51
C ARG A 242 5.45 11.28 33.69
N VAL A 243 5.06 10.26 34.46
CA VAL A 243 3.67 10.03 34.85
C VAL A 243 3.30 10.97 36.00
N ASN A 244 2.75 12.14 35.68
CA ASN A 244 2.23 13.07 36.69
C ASN A 244 0.78 12.73 37.07
N LYS A 245 0.47 12.81 38.37
CA LYS A 245 -0.91 12.76 38.88
C LYS A 245 -1.41 14.18 39.08
N ASN A 246 -1.90 14.82 38.03
CA ASN A 246 -2.53 16.13 38.13
C ASN A 246 -4.03 15.95 38.47
N SER A 247 -4.48 16.52 39.59
CA SER A 247 -5.89 16.51 40.00
C SER A 247 -6.82 17.29 39.05
N THR A 248 -6.25 18.03 38.09
CA THR A 248 -6.98 18.81 37.08
C THR A 248 -7.09 18.10 35.72
N GLU A 249 -6.53 16.90 35.58
CA GLU A 249 -6.64 16.10 34.36
C GLU A 249 -7.75 15.06 34.49
N LEU A 250 -8.57 14.93 33.43
CA LEU A 250 -9.62 13.92 33.34
C LEU A 250 -8.99 12.58 32.97
N THR A 251 -8.51 11.84 33.98
CA THR A 251 -7.74 10.59 33.81
C THR A 251 -8.50 9.50 33.05
N CYS A 252 -9.83 9.47 33.13
CA CYS A 252 -10.66 8.54 32.34
C CYS A 252 -10.48 8.73 30.83
N LEU A 253 -10.17 9.94 30.36
CA LEU A 253 -9.95 10.21 28.94
C LEU A 253 -8.69 9.53 28.41
N ASN A 254 -7.69 9.30 29.26
CA ASN A 254 -6.50 8.56 28.86
C ASN A 254 -6.83 7.09 28.59
N GLY A 255 -7.74 6.49 29.37
CA GLY A 255 -8.26 5.14 29.11
C GLY A 255 -9.05 5.05 27.82
N ILE A 256 -9.94 6.03 27.56
CA ILE A 256 -10.69 6.12 26.29
C ILE A 256 -9.72 6.23 25.12
N ARG A 257 -8.72 7.10 25.19
CA ARG A 257 -7.69 7.23 24.13
C ARG A 257 -6.97 5.92 23.87
N PHE A 258 -6.55 5.20 24.90
CA PHE A 258 -5.88 3.92 24.74
C PHE A 258 -6.76 2.90 24.00
N LEU A 259 -8.03 2.77 24.39
CA LEU A 259 -8.97 1.87 23.74
C LEU A 259 -9.23 2.28 22.28
N SER A 260 -9.46 3.58 22.02
CA SER A 260 -9.69 4.10 20.67
C SER A 260 -8.48 3.91 19.74
N ILE A 261 -7.26 4.22 20.21
CA ILE A 261 -6.03 4.02 19.43
C ILE A 261 -5.83 2.53 19.13
N THR A 262 -6.05 1.67 20.12
CA THR A 262 -5.95 0.21 19.92
C THR A 262 -6.96 -0.27 18.88
N TRP A 263 -8.18 0.25 18.92
CA TRP A 263 -9.21 -0.06 17.93
C TRP A 263 -8.82 0.39 16.51
N VAL A 264 -8.27 1.60 16.35
CA VAL A 264 -7.76 2.11 15.07
C VAL A 264 -6.62 1.24 14.53
N LEU A 265 -5.67 0.85 15.39
CA LEU A 265 -4.56 -0.02 15.00
C LEU A 265 -5.05 -1.38 14.47
N ILE A 266 -5.98 -2.00 15.20
CA ILE A 266 -6.60 -3.26 14.75
C ILE A 266 -7.27 -3.05 13.39
N GLY A 267 -8.07 -1.99 13.23
CA GLY A 267 -8.73 -1.66 11.97
C GLY A 267 -7.75 -1.58 10.79
N HIS A 268 -6.71 -0.74 10.89
CA HIS A 268 -5.73 -0.57 9.82
C HIS A 268 -4.96 -1.84 9.49
N VAL A 269 -4.59 -2.65 10.50
CA VAL A 269 -3.90 -3.93 10.25
C VAL A 269 -4.79 -4.83 9.40
N TYR A 270 -6.06 -5.00 9.79
CA TYR A 270 -7.00 -5.82 9.02
C TYR A 270 -7.24 -5.25 7.61
N THR A 271 -7.45 -3.94 7.46
CA THR A 271 -7.64 -3.33 6.13
C THR A 271 -6.43 -3.53 5.22
N MET A 272 -5.21 -3.39 5.73
CA MET A 272 -3.99 -3.63 4.94
C MET A 272 -3.87 -5.09 4.50
N TYR A 273 -4.25 -6.05 5.33
CA TYR A 273 -4.29 -7.47 4.93
C TYR A 273 -5.38 -7.76 3.90
N LEU A 274 -6.53 -7.06 3.97
CA LEU A 274 -7.61 -7.17 2.98
C LEU A 274 -7.24 -6.57 1.63
N ALA A 275 -6.32 -5.60 1.61
CA ALA A 275 -5.81 -4.98 0.39
C ALA A 275 -4.75 -5.84 -0.33
N ALA A 276 -4.22 -6.89 0.32
CA ALA A 276 -3.24 -7.81 -0.27
C ALA A 276 -3.89 -9.10 -0.80
N PRO A 277 -3.28 -9.80 -1.77
CA PRO A 277 -3.77 -11.12 -2.21
C PRO A 277 -3.76 -12.13 -1.06
N VAL A 278 -4.89 -12.83 -0.87
CA VAL A 278 -5.05 -13.89 0.15
C VAL A 278 -5.49 -15.18 -0.52
N VAL A 279 -4.78 -16.28 -0.23
CA VAL A 279 -5.01 -17.60 -0.86
C VAL A 279 -6.40 -18.18 -0.52
N ASN A 280 -6.92 -17.87 0.67
CA ASN A 280 -8.21 -18.34 1.19
C ASN A 280 -9.20 -17.19 1.37
N PHE A 281 -9.41 -16.41 0.30
CA PHE A 281 -10.27 -15.22 0.35
C PHE A 281 -11.74 -15.55 0.71
N ILE A 282 -12.23 -16.76 0.46
CA ILE A 282 -13.57 -17.19 0.92
C ILE A 282 -13.74 -17.05 2.44
N ASP A 283 -12.73 -17.40 3.24
CA ASP A 283 -12.84 -17.35 4.71
C ASP A 283 -13.07 -15.91 5.20
N ILE A 284 -12.51 -14.93 4.47
CA ILE A 284 -12.69 -13.50 4.75
C ILE A 284 -14.15 -13.09 4.48
N LEU A 285 -14.71 -13.55 3.36
CA LEU A 285 -16.10 -13.28 2.99
C LEU A 285 -17.10 -13.91 3.94
N GLU A 286 -16.78 -15.09 4.49
CA GLU A 286 -17.59 -15.69 5.54
C GLU A 286 -17.42 -14.94 6.87
N TRP A 287 -16.21 -14.49 7.19
CA TRP A 287 -15.94 -13.75 8.42
C TRP A 287 -16.63 -12.38 8.46
N ILE A 288 -16.67 -11.64 7.35
CA ILE A 288 -17.19 -10.26 7.32
C ILE A 288 -18.70 -10.17 7.58
N VAL A 289 -19.44 -11.26 7.37
CA VAL A 289 -20.88 -11.32 7.69
C VAL A 289 -21.14 -11.77 9.13
N THR A 290 -20.10 -12.08 9.90
CA THR A 290 -20.25 -12.47 11.32
C THR A 290 -20.31 -11.25 12.24
N LEU A 291 -21.01 -11.39 13.37
CA LEU A 291 -21.07 -10.37 14.42
C LEU A 291 -19.68 -10.00 14.98
N ARG A 292 -18.72 -10.93 14.93
CA ARG A 292 -17.34 -10.70 15.42
C ARG A 292 -16.57 -9.72 14.55
N SER A 293 -16.89 -9.64 13.26
CA SER A 293 -16.25 -8.70 12.34
C SER A 293 -16.75 -7.27 12.50
N LEU A 294 -17.92 -7.07 13.14
CA LEU A 294 -18.61 -5.77 13.21
C LEU A 294 -17.73 -4.66 13.78
N THR A 295 -16.93 -4.97 14.80
CA THR A 295 -15.99 -4.03 15.41
C THR A 295 -14.93 -3.55 14.42
N ILE A 296 -14.45 -4.43 13.54
CA ILE A 296 -13.41 -4.09 12.55
C ILE A 296 -14.05 -3.41 11.33
N THR A 297 -15.15 -3.93 10.82
CA THR A 297 -15.86 -3.37 9.66
C THR A 297 -16.46 -2.00 9.93
N ASN A 298 -16.81 -1.69 11.19
CA ASN A 298 -17.25 -0.36 11.60
C ASN A 298 -16.13 0.43 12.31
N GLY A 299 -14.87 0.17 11.96
CA GLY A 299 -13.72 0.86 12.55
C GLY A 299 -13.76 2.39 12.42
N THR A 300 -14.50 2.92 11.45
CA THR A 300 -14.76 4.37 11.30
C THR A 300 -15.43 4.99 12.51
N LEU A 301 -16.26 4.23 13.25
CA LEU A 301 -16.86 4.68 14.52
C LEU A 301 -15.81 4.96 15.60
N SER A 302 -14.61 4.39 15.48
CA SER A 302 -13.49 4.74 16.37
C SER A 302 -13.09 6.21 16.20
N VAL A 303 -13.19 6.77 14.98
CA VAL A 303 -12.86 8.18 14.71
C VAL A 303 -13.81 9.12 15.44
N ASP A 304 -15.08 8.74 15.59
CA ASP A 304 -16.07 9.53 16.35
C ASP A 304 -15.65 9.74 17.81
N THR A 305 -14.97 8.76 18.41
CA THR A 305 -14.43 8.92 19.76
C THR A 305 -13.36 10.01 19.81
N PHE A 306 -12.53 10.16 18.78
CA PHE A 306 -11.54 11.24 18.69
C PHE A 306 -12.18 12.60 18.45
N PHE A 307 -13.24 12.67 17.63
CA PHE A 307 -14.02 13.91 17.47
C PHE A 307 -14.68 14.33 18.78
N PHE A 308 -15.29 13.38 19.50
CA PHE A 308 -15.88 13.62 20.81
C PHE A 308 -14.84 14.11 21.83
N LEU A 309 -13.70 13.42 21.95
CA LEU A 309 -12.61 13.82 22.85
C LEU A 309 -12.07 15.22 22.52
N SER A 310 -11.93 15.53 21.23
CA SER A 310 -11.47 16.84 20.76
C SER A 310 -12.45 17.95 21.16
N GLY A 311 -13.75 17.74 20.94
CA GLY A 311 -14.80 18.68 21.35
C GLY A 311 -14.85 18.86 22.86
N LEU A 312 -14.81 17.76 23.63
CA LEU A 312 -14.84 17.77 25.09
C LEU A 312 -13.66 18.56 25.67
N LEU A 313 -12.43 18.33 25.20
CA LEU A 313 -11.25 19.05 25.69
C LEU A 313 -11.31 20.54 25.34
N VAL A 314 -11.81 20.90 24.16
CA VAL A 314 -11.97 22.31 23.76
C VAL A 314 -12.95 23.01 24.70
N VAL A 315 -14.11 22.42 24.97
CA VAL A 315 -15.11 23.01 25.87
C VAL A 315 -14.58 23.08 27.31
N TYR A 316 -13.96 22.00 27.80
CA TYR A 316 -13.41 21.95 29.16
C TYR A 316 -12.33 23.02 29.38
N SER A 317 -11.38 23.15 28.45
CA SER A 317 -10.32 24.16 28.52
C SER A 317 -10.86 25.58 28.34
N PHE A 318 -11.86 25.78 27.48
CA PHE A 318 -12.53 27.06 27.29
C PHE A 318 -13.24 27.54 28.56
N ILE A 319 -14.06 26.68 29.19
CA ILE A 319 -14.76 27.01 30.44
C ILE A 319 -13.75 27.34 31.55
N LYS A 320 -12.67 26.54 31.67
CA LYS A 320 -11.60 26.79 32.64
C LYS A 320 -10.92 28.16 32.40
N ALA A 321 -10.64 28.52 31.16
CA ALA A 321 -10.05 29.82 30.81
C ALA A 321 -10.99 30.99 31.11
N MET A 322 -12.29 30.84 30.82
CA MET A 322 -13.32 31.83 31.12
C MET A 322 -13.49 32.04 32.63
N ASN A 323 -13.51 30.95 33.42
CA ASN A 323 -13.56 31.03 34.88
C ASN A 323 -12.33 31.73 35.48
N ASN A 324 -11.18 31.64 34.82
CA ASN A 324 -9.95 32.35 35.19
C ASN A 324 -9.91 33.82 34.70
N GLY A 325 -11.00 34.34 34.13
CA GLY A 325 -11.12 35.74 33.71
C GLY A 325 -10.43 36.08 32.38
N VAL A 326 -10.08 35.08 31.56
CA VAL A 326 -9.44 35.31 30.26
C VAL A 326 -10.48 35.84 29.26
N LYS A 327 -10.20 36.98 28.62
CA LYS A 327 -11.06 37.53 27.56
C LYS A 327 -10.98 36.66 26.30
N PHE A 328 -12.14 36.17 25.85
CA PHE A 328 -12.22 35.38 24.64
C PHE A 328 -12.06 36.24 23.37
N ASN A 329 -11.18 35.82 22.47
CA ASN A 329 -11.04 36.37 21.13
C ASN A 329 -11.09 35.22 20.12
N ILE A 330 -12.10 35.25 19.27
CA ILE A 330 -12.37 34.24 18.24
C ILE A 330 -11.21 34.07 17.25
N PHE A 331 -10.58 35.19 16.83
CA PHE A 331 -9.48 35.16 15.87
C PHE A 331 -8.24 34.51 16.48
N LYS A 332 -7.89 34.90 17.71
CA LYS A 332 -6.76 34.30 18.45
C LYS A 332 -6.98 32.80 18.69
N PHE A 333 -8.21 32.39 18.97
CA PHE A 333 -8.57 30.98 19.16
C PHE A 333 -8.35 30.16 17.88
N TYR A 334 -8.88 30.60 16.73
CA TYR A 334 -8.68 29.89 15.46
C TYR A 334 -7.24 29.94 14.97
N LEU A 335 -6.53 31.05 15.15
CA LEU A 335 -5.10 31.14 14.82
C LEU A 335 -4.27 30.12 15.60
N HIS A 336 -4.47 30.01 16.91
CA HIS A 336 -3.77 29.03 17.74
C HIS A 336 -4.13 27.59 17.33
N ARG A 337 -5.39 27.33 16.97
CA ARG A 337 -5.82 26.02 16.48
C ARG A 337 -5.16 25.67 15.15
N TYR A 338 -5.07 26.62 14.22
CA TYR A 338 -4.42 26.44 12.93
C TYR A 338 -2.92 26.15 13.12
N LEU A 339 -2.19 27.01 13.83
CA LEU A 339 -0.75 26.84 14.09
C LEU A 339 -0.40 25.51 14.78
N ARG A 340 -1.31 24.96 15.59
CA ARG A 340 -1.11 23.68 16.28
C ARG A 340 -1.36 22.46 15.39
N LEU A 341 -2.31 22.53 14.45
CA LEU A 341 -2.73 21.38 13.64
C LEU A 341 -1.97 21.27 12.32
N THR A 342 -1.67 22.39 11.67
CA THR A 342 -1.04 22.41 10.34
C THR A 342 0.32 21.68 10.28
N PRO A 343 1.22 21.77 11.29
CA PRO A 343 2.52 21.09 11.23
C PRO A 343 2.45 19.56 11.23
N ALA A 344 1.32 18.96 11.61
CA ALA A 344 1.14 17.51 11.61
C ALA A 344 0.40 16.99 10.35
N LEU A 345 -0.12 17.90 9.52
CA LEU A 345 -0.89 17.59 8.31
C LEU A 345 -0.09 17.85 7.02
N ALA A 346 0.90 18.75 7.09
CA ALA A 346 1.86 19.06 6.03
C ALA A 346 3.09 18.15 6.14
#